data_AF-A0A0G1XJ52-F1
#
_entry.id   AF-A0A0G1XJ52-F1
#
_cell.length_a   1.000
_cell.length_b   1.000
_cell.length_c   1.000
_cell.angle_alpha   90.00
_cell.angle_beta   90.00
_cell.angle_gamma   90.00
#
_symmetry.space_group_name_H-M   'P 1'
#
loop_
_entity.id
_entity.type
_entity.pdbx_description
1 polymer ?
#
loop_
_entity_poly.entity_id
_entity_poly.type
_entity_poly.pdbx_seq_one_letter_code
_entity_poly.pdbx_strand_id
1 'polypeptide(L)'
;MAILHPRFTLVFVSIGLLSAFVVSASMDDVVYPVVELGNCESQEACFNYCGEPENFDACMAYAQAHELLEEEEIAQYQEIQALVVTGGPGGCTSQASCDAYCADLNHMSECLSFAKDNGLMDDEQLEEATKVLTALEAGYTPPGGCTDWRHAGRMSGQRRV
;
A
#
# COMPACT_ATOMS: atom_id res chain seq x y z
N MET A 1 45.57 7.64 16.82
CA MET A 1 46.72 7.31 15.95
C MET A 1 46.16 6.60 14.73
N ALA A 2 45.75 7.37 13.70
CA ALA A 2 46.54 7.65 12.51
C ALA A 2 46.43 6.53 11.45
N ILE A 3 45.34 6.57 10.67
CA ILE A 3 45.28 5.97 9.34
C ILE A 3 45.31 7.13 8.33
N LEU A 4 46.33 7.06 7.49
CA LEU A 4 46.90 8.08 6.63
C LEU A 4 46.08 8.19 5.34
N HIS A 5 45.53 9.37 5.03
CA HIS A 5 45.00 9.68 3.70
C HIS A 5 46.15 9.76 2.68
N PRO A 6 46.11 9.08 1.52
CA PRO A 6 47.06 9.32 0.46
C PRO A 6 46.72 10.64 -0.21
N ARG A 7 47.71 11.53 -0.17
CA ARG A 7 47.73 12.84 -0.79
C ARG A 7 47.48 12.72 -2.30
N PHE A 8 46.35 13.30 -2.71
CA PHE A 8 46.13 14.04 -3.95
C PHE A 8 47.42 14.28 -4.78
N THR A 9 47.73 13.36 -5.68
CA THR A 9 48.64 13.61 -6.79
C THR A 9 47.87 14.42 -7.83
N LEU A 10 48.28 15.67 -8.01
CA LEU A 10 47.86 16.55 -9.10
C LEU A 10 48.01 15.84 -10.45
N VAL A 11 46.90 15.35 -11.02
CA VAL A 11 46.76 15.09 -12.46
C VAL A 11 45.45 15.75 -12.92
N PHE A 12 45.61 16.83 -13.66
CA PHE A 12 44.56 17.51 -14.41
C PHE A 12 43.97 16.57 -15.46
N VAL A 13 42.69 16.18 -15.36
CA VAL A 13 41.82 15.96 -16.54
C VAL A 13 40.38 16.34 -16.20
N SER A 14 39.93 17.38 -16.88
CA SER A 14 38.57 17.84 -17.10
C SER A 14 37.56 16.74 -17.49
N ILE A 15 36.72 16.31 -16.54
CA ILE A 15 35.32 15.94 -16.82
C ILE A 15 34.47 16.46 -15.66
N GLY A 16 34.01 17.71 -15.79
CA GLY A 16 32.93 18.24 -14.97
C GLY A 16 31.62 17.61 -15.43
N LEU A 17 31.33 16.40 -14.96
CA LEU A 17 29.98 15.82 -14.99
C LEU A 17 29.46 15.95 -13.57
N LEU A 18 28.70 17.03 -13.33
CA LEU A 18 27.78 17.12 -12.20
C LEU A 18 26.76 15.98 -12.39
N SER A 19 27.08 14.81 -11.87
CA SER A 19 26.13 13.71 -11.72
C SER A 19 25.06 14.18 -10.74
N ALA A 20 23.91 14.58 -11.28
CA ALA A 20 22.68 14.73 -10.51
C ALA A 20 22.32 13.33 -9.99
N PHE A 21 22.74 13.02 -8.76
CA PHE A 21 22.18 11.90 -8.02
C PHE A 21 20.73 12.29 -7.69
N VAL A 22 19.79 11.74 -8.45
CA VAL A 22 18.38 11.70 -8.06
C VAL A 22 18.26 10.76 -6.86
N VAL A 23 17.86 11.30 -5.71
CA VAL A 23 17.45 10.51 -4.54
C VAL A 23 15.98 10.17 -4.76
N SER A 24 15.68 8.89 -5.01
CA SER A 24 14.31 8.39 -5.01
C SER A 24 13.88 8.14 -3.58
N ALA A 25 12.82 8.81 -3.11
CA ALA A 25 12.18 8.47 -1.84
C ALA A 25 11.41 7.14 -2.02
N SER A 26 11.64 6.16 -1.14
CA SER A 26 10.83 4.94 -1.08
C SER A 26 10.18 4.79 0.29
N MET A 27 9.11 3.98 0.39
CA MET A 27 8.43 3.68 1.67
C MET A 27 9.37 3.09 2.75
N ASP A 28 10.59 2.70 2.38
CA ASP A 28 11.65 2.22 3.28
C ASP A 28 12.28 3.35 4.13
N ASP A 29 12.06 4.62 3.75
CA ASP A 29 12.61 5.79 4.43
C ASP A 29 11.71 6.31 5.58
N VAL A 30 10.54 5.69 5.82
CA VAL A 30 9.67 6.05 6.94
C VAL A 30 10.33 5.65 8.26
N VAL A 31 10.69 6.65 9.07
CA VAL A 31 11.31 6.44 10.39
C VAL A 31 10.22 6.21 11.44
N TYR A 32 10.24 5.04 12.05
CA TYR A 32 9.37 4.71 13.18
C TYR A 32 10.03 5.08 14.53
N PRO A 33 9.23 5.48 15.54
CA PRO A 33 7.79 5.70 15.47
C PRO A 33 7.43 6.98 14.71
N VAL A 34 6.30 6.95 13.99
CA VAL A 34 5.78 8.15 13.29
C VAL A 34 5.00 9.00 14.29
N VAL A 35 5.71 9.90 14.98
CA VAL A 35 5.17 10.72 16.08
C VAL A 35 3.94 11.53 15.66
N GLU A 36 3.91 11.98 14.42
CA GLU A 36 2.82 12.79 13.86
C GLU A 36 1.52 11.98 13.60
N LEU A 37 1.64 10.66 13.43
CA LEU A 37 0.54 9.73 13.16
C LEU A 37 0.25 8.85 14.38
N GLY A 38 0.07 9.49 15.53
CA GLY A 38 -0.28 8.78 16.77
C GLY A 38 0.84 7.88 17.32
N ASN A 39 2.10 8.12 16.91
CA ASN A 39 3.28 7.38 17.37
C ASN A 39 3.24 5.88 17.03
N CYS A 40 2.71 5.53 15.84
CA CYS A 40 2.73 4.14 15.37
C CYS A 40 4.18 3.63 15.18
N GLU A 41 4.46 2.45 15.72
CA GLU A 41 5.84 1.92 15.89
C GLU A 41 6.31 0.99 14.76
N SER A 42 5.44 0.69 13.79
CA SER A 42 5.74 -0.18 12.66
C SER A 42 4.83 0.13 11.47
N GLN A 43 5.19 -0.35 10.28
CA GLN A 43 4.36 -0.23 9.08
C GLN A 43 2.94 -0.76 9.30
N GLU A 44 2.81 -1.93 9.94
CA GLU A 44 1.52 -2.53 10.24
C GLU A 44 0.72 -1.67 11.24
N ALA A 45 1.38 -1.16 12.29
CA ALA A 45 0.73 -0.28 13.25
C ALA A 45 0.23 1.00 12.59
N CYS A 46 1.02 1.59 11.70
CA CYS A 46 0.62 2.79 10.95
C CYS A 46 -0.50 2.48 9.94
N PHE A 47 -0.46 1.33 9.28
CA PHE A 47 -1.54 0.90 8.39
C PHE A 47 -2.87 0.77 9.14
N ASN A 48 -2.86 0.12 10.32
CA ASN A 48 -4.06 0.00 11.13
C ASN A 48 -4.54 1.37 11.63
N TYR A 49 -3.62 2.23 12.09
CA TYR A 49 -3.95 3.59 12.51
C TYR A 49 -4.59 4.40 11.38
N CYS A 50 -3.97 4.40 10.19
CA CYS A 50 -4.45 5.12 9.01
C CYS A 50 -5.70 4.52 8.37
N GLY A 51 -5.98 3.24 8.63
CA GLY A 51 -7.18 2.55 8.17
C GLY A 51 -8.45 2.96 8.92
N GLU A 52 -8.32 3.70 10.02
CA GLU A 52 -9.45 4.28 10.75
C GLU A 52 -9.89 5.62 10.11
N PRO A 53 -11.20 5.83 9.88
CA PRO A 53 -11.71 7.04 9.22
C PRO A 53 -11.28 8.34 9.90
N GLU A 54 -11.18 8.33 11.24
CA GLU A 54 -10.81 9.52 12.02
C GLU A 54 -9.35 9.93 11.86
N ASN A 55 -8.49 9.01 11.38
CA ASN A 55 -7.05 9.25 11.20
C ASN A 55 -6.66 9.40 9.72
N PHE A 56 -7.57 9.07 8.79
CA PHE A 56 -7.30 9.01 7.36
C PHE A 56 -6.72 10.31 6.79
N ASP A 57 -7.34 11.46 7.09
CA ASP A 57 -6.89 12.76 6.59
C ASP A 57 -5.47 13.13 7.06
N ALA A 58 -5.14 12.80 8.32
CA ALA A 58 -3.80 13.03 8.85
C ALA A 58 -2.76 12.16 8.12
N CYS A 59 -3.12 10.91 7.81
CA CYS A 59 -2.26 10.00 7.05
C CYS A 59 -2.09 10.42 5.60
N MET A 60 -3.13 10.95 4.94
CA MET A 60 -3.02 11.48 3.58
C MET A 60 -2.13 12.73 3.54
N ALA A 61 -2.28 13.63 4.51
CA ALA A 61 -1.42 14.79 4.64
C ALA A 61 0.05 14.40 4.86
N TYR A 62 0.31 13.39 5.72
CA TYR A 62 1.65 12.86 5.93
C TYR A 62 2.20 12.22 4.65
N ALA A 63 1.42 11.38 3.96
CA ALA A 63 1.83 10.75 2.72
C ALA A 63 2.17 11.78 1.64
N GLN A 64 1.38 12.86 1.51
CA GLN A 64 1.67 13.95 0.59
C GLN A 64 2.94 14.73 0.97
N ALA A 65 3.09 15.08 2.25
CA ALA A 65 4.24 15.86 2.73
C ALA A 65 5.56 15.11 2.62
N HIS A 66 5.51 13.78 2.66
CA HIS A 66 6.66 12.90 2.55
C HIS A 66 6.79 12.23 1.17
N GLU A 67 6.00 12.68 0.18
CA GLU A 67 6.02 12.17 -1.20
C GLU A 67 5.88 10.63 -1.27
N LEU A 68 5.12 10.06 -0.32
CA LEU A 68 4.85 8.61 -0.26
C LEU A 68 3.77 8.19 -1.27
N LEU A 69 2.93 9.13 -1.70
CA LEU A 69 1.86 8.94 -2.68
C LEU A 69 1.79 10.16 -3.62
N GLU A 70 1.45 9.91 -4.88
CA GLU A 70 1.19 10.95 -5.87
C GLU A 70 -0.22 11.55 -5.67
N GLU A 71 -0.45 12.79 -6.12
CA GLU A 71 -1.74 13.47 -5.91
C GLU A 71 -2.94 12.70 -6.47
N GLU A 72 -2.76 12.03 -7.62
CA GLU A 72 -3.79 11.19 -8.24
C GLU A 72 -4.11 9.97 -7.36
N GLU A 73 -3.08 9.36 -6.77
CA GLU A 73 -3.23 8.21 -5.87
C GLU A 73 -3.94 8.62 -4.58
N ILE A 74 -3.65 9.82 -4.03
CA ILE A 74 -4.36 10.38 -2.88
C ILE A 74 -5.84 10.59 -3.17
N ALA A 75 -6.17 11.14 -4.35
CA ALA A 75 -7.56 11.36 -4.75
C ALA A 75 -8.34 10.03 -4.84
N GLN A 76 -7.71 8.99 -5.38
CA GLN A 76 -8.30 7.65 -5.42
C GLN A 76 -8.56 7.11 -4.01
N TYR A 77 -7.60 7.20 -3.09
CA TYR A 77 -7.81 6.75 -1.71
C TYR A 77 -8.93 7.52 -1.01
N GLN A 78 -9.06 8.83 -1.26
CA GLN A 78 -10.15 9.65 -0.72
C GLN A 78 -11.52 9.21 -1.23
N GLU A 79 -11.64 8.86 -2.51
CA GLU A 79 -12.87 8.34 -3.09
C GLU A 79 -13.25 6.99 -2.47
N ILE A 80 -12.29 6.07 -2.36
CA ILE A 80 -12.50 4.76 -1.71
C ILE A 80 -12.96 4.94 -0.27
N GLN A 81 -12.28 5.81 0.48
CA GLN A 81 -12.63 6.11 1.87
C GLN A 81 -14.07 6.64 1.96
N ALA A 82 -14.43 7.62 1.12
CA ALA A 82 -15.79 8.18 1.10
C ALA A 82 -16.86 7.12 0.78
N LEU A 83 -16.51 6.11 -0.01
CA LEU A 83 -17.37 4.98 -0.31
C LEU A 83 -17.57 4.08 0.90
N VAL A 84 -16.47 3.61 1.51
CA VAL A 84 -16.54 2.61 2.60
C VAL A 84 -17.11 3.18 3.89
N VAL A 85 -16.95 4.48 4.20
CA VAL A 85 -17.57 5.06 5.40
C VAL A 85 -19.10 5.03 5.36
N THR A 86 -19.68 4.97 4.16
CA THR A 86 -21.14 4.87 3.99
C THR A 86 -21.66 3.42 4.09
N GLY A 87 -20.75 2.45 4.12
CA GLY A 87 -21.01 1.02 4.28
C GLY A 87 -20.46 0.20 3.11
N GLY A 88 -19.59 -0.76 3.43
CA GLY A 88 -19.09 -1.78 2.51
C GLY A 88 -19.68 -3.18 2.76
N PRO A 89 -19.13 -4.21 2.11
CA PRO A 89 -19.53 -5.60 2.32
C PRO A 89 -19.54 -6.00 3.80
N GLY A 90 -20.54 -6.78 4.21
CA GLY A 90 -20.71 -7.14 5.63
C GLY A 90 -21.01 -5.98 6.58
N GLY A 91 -21.24 -4.76 6.08
CA GLY A 91 -21.44 -3.57 6.90
C GLY A 91 -20.15 -2.97 7.45
N CYS A 92 -18.99 -3.28 6.86
CA CYS A 92 -17.73 -2.63 7.21
C CYS A 92 -17.80 -1.11 6.94
N THR A 93 -17.10 -0.31 7.74
CA THR A 93 -17.16 1.17 7.66
C THR A 93 -15.78 1.83 7.67
N SER A 94 -14.73 1.03 7.60
CA SER A 94 -13.34 1.47 7.57
C SER A 94 -12.54 0.57 6.65
N GLN A 95 -11.46 1.07 6.07
CA GLN A 95 -10.59 0.28 5.18
C GLN A 95 -10.13 -1.00 5.89
N ALA A 96 -9.67 -0.87 7.14
CA ALA A 96 -9.19 -2.01 7.93
C ALA A 96 -10.29 -3.06 8.18
N SER A 97 -11.53 -2.63 8.47
CA SER A 97 -12.64 -3.57 8.69
C SER A 97 -13.11 -4.22 7.39
N CYS A 98 -13.12 -3.49 6.28
CA CYS A 98 -13.46 -4.04 4.96
C CYS A 98 -12.40 -5.02 4.47
N ASP A 99 -11.12 -4.69 4.63
CA ASP A 99 -10.00 -5.59 4.32
C ASP A 99 -10.08 -6.87 5.14
N ALA A 100 -10.35 -6.77 6.45
CA ALA A 100 -10.49 -7.92 7.33
C ALA A 100 -11.75 -8.76 7.05
N TYR A 101 -12.81 -8.17 6.52
CA TYR A 101 -14.01 -8.89 6.11
C TYR A 101 -13.79 -9.63 4.78
N CYS A 102 -13.31 -8.89 3.78
CA CYS A 102 -13.07 -9.43 2.45
C CYS A 102 -11.91 -10.43 2.42
N ALA A 103 -10.99 -10.36 3.38
CA ALA A 103 -9.93 -11.33 3.68
C ALA A 103 -10.41 -12.78 3.63
N ASP A 104 -11.58 -13.03 4.19
CA ASP A 104 -12.17 -14.37 4.25
C ASP A 104 -12.61 -14.83 2.85
N LEU A 105 -12.14 -16.00 2.44
CA LEU A 105 -12.52 -16.61 1.16
C LEU A 105 -14.04 -16.83 1.03
N ASN A 106 -14.75 -16.93 2.15
CA ASN A 106 -16.22 -17.06 2.17
C ASN A 106 -16.96 -15.77 1.78
N HIS A 107 -16.29 -14.61 1.85
CA HIS A 107 -16.84 -13.29 1.52
C HIS A 107 -16.37 -12.75 0.16
N MET A 108 -15.56 -13.51 -0.59
CA MET A 108 -14.98 -13.03 -1.84
C MET A 108 -16.00 -12.64 -2.91
N SER A 109 -17.10 -13.39 -3.03
CA SER A 109 -18.12 -13.13 -4.06
C SER A 109 -18.80 -11.77 -3.89
N GLU A 110 -19.19 -11.43 -2.67
CA GLU A 110 -19.81 -10.13 -2.37
C GLU A 110 -18.78 -8.99 -2.42
N CYS A 111 -17.54 -9.23 -1.99
CA CYS A 111 -16.47 -8.23 -2.08
C CYS A 111 -16.08 -7.92 -3.51
N LEU A 112 -16.00 -8.93 -4.39
CA LEU A 112 -15.75 -8.73 -5.82
C LEU A 112 -16.91 -7.98 -6.49
N SER A 113 -18.15 -8.31 -6.12
CA SER A 113 -19.33 -7.61 -6.63
C SER A 113 -19.33 -6.14 -6.22
N PHE A 114 -19.05 -5.85 -4.94
CA PHE A 114 -18.94 -4.49 -4.43
C PHE A 114 -17.82 -3.72 -5.14
N ALA A 115 -16.65 -4.32 -5.32
CA ALA A 115 -15.53 -3.68 -6.00
C ALA A 115 -15.87 -3.33 -7.46
N LYS A 116 -16.54 -4.24 -8.17
CA LYS A 116 -17.03 -4.00 -9.53
C LYS A 116 -18.06 -2.87 -9.59
N ASP A 117 -19.09 -2.94 -8.74
CA ASP A 117 -20.22 -2.00 -8.78
C ASP A 117 -19.80 -0.58 -8.43
N ASN A 118 -18.71 -0.43 -7.68
CA ASN A 118 -18.16 0.85 -7.25
C ASN A 118 -16.90 1.27 -8.01
N GLY A 119 -16.53 0.57 -9.09
CA GLY A 119 -15.38 0.95 -9.94
C GLY A 119 -14.03 0.87 -9.22
N LEU A 120 -13.90 0.03 -8.20
CA LEU A 120 -12.67 -0.14 -7.42
C LEU A 120 -11.62 -1.03 -8.10
N MET A 121 -11.98 -1.61 -9.25
CA MET A 121 -11.13 -2.49 -10.03
C MET A 121 -11.28 -2.16 -11.52
N ASP A 122 -10.17 -2.19 -12.25
CA ASP A 122 -10.21 -2.15 -13.71
C ASP A 122 -10.68 -3.51 -14.29
N ASP A 123 -10.93 -3.54 -15.61
CA ASP A 123 -11.44 -4.72 -16.30
C ASP A 123 -10.49 -5.92 -16.20
N GLU A 124 -9.18 -5.69 -16.22
CA GLU A 124 -8.16 -6.75 -16.13
C GLU A 124 -8.13 -7.35 -14.71
N GLN A 125 -8.09 -6.50 -13.70
CA GLN A 125 -8.17 -6.88 -12.29
C GLN A 125 -9.46 -7.65 -11.99
N LEU A 126 -10.59 -7.20 -12.53
CA LEU A 126 -11.88 -7.86 -12.39
C LEU A 126 -11.88 -9.25 -13.05
N GLU A 127 -11.29 -9.38 -14.23
CA GLU A 127 -11.16 -10.67 -14.92
C GLU A 127 -10.30 -11.66 -14.12
N GLU A 128 -9.15 -11.21 -13.61
CA GLU A 128 -8.27 -12.04 -12.78
C GLU A 128 -8.95 -12.50 -11.50
N ALA A 129 -9.58 -11.58 -10.77
CA ALA A 129 -10.28 -11.91 -9.53
C ALA A 129 -11.46 -12.86 -9.78
N THR A 130 -12.17 -12.69 -10.90
CA THR A 130 -13.25 -13.60 -11.31
C THR A 130 -12.74 -15.01 -11.57
N LYS A 131 -11.57 -15.16 -12.21
CA LYS A 131 -10.95 -16.48 -12.44
C LYS A 131 -10.61 -17.16 -11.11
N VAL A 132 -10.05 -16.42 -10.16
CA VAL A 132 -9.72 -16.94 -8.83
C VAL A 132 -10.99 -17.40 -8.11
N LEU A 133 -12.03 -16.54 -8.06
CA LEU A 133 -13.31 -16.88 -7.44
C LEU A 133 -13.92 -18.14 -8.06
N THR A 134 -13.95 -18.22 -9.39
CA THR A 134 -14.47 -19.39 -10.12
C THR A 134 -13.72 -20.67 -9.77
N ALA A 135 -12.38 -20.61 -9.64
CA ALA A 135 -11.59 -21.77 -9.25
C ALA A 135 -11.91 -22.22 -7.82
N LEU A 136 -12.04 -21.28 -6.87
CA LEU A 136 -12.42 -21.57 -5.49
C LEU A 136 -13.81 -22.19 -5.40
N GLU A 137 -14.78 -21.66 -6.14
CA GLU A 137 -16.14 -22.22 -6.24
C GLU A 137 -16.16 -23.62 -6.86
N ALA A 138 -15.23 -23.91 -7.77
CA ALA A 138 -15.01 -25.25 -8.33
C ALA A 138 -14.29 -26.21 -7.36
N GLY A 139 -13.99 -25.78 -6.14
CA GLY A 139 -13.36 -26.59 -5.09
C GLY A 139 -11.83 -26.61 -5.15
N TYR A 140 -11.20 -25.69 -5.88
CA TYR A 140 -9.76 -25.52 -5.82
C TYR A 140 -9.35 -25.06 -4.41
N THR A 141 -8.36 -25.73 -3.82
CA THR A 141 -7.74 -25.29 -2.57
C THR A 141 -6.42 -24.58 -2.89
N PRO A 142 -6.26 -23.30 -2.47
CA PRO A 142 -5.00 -22.60 -2.61
C PRO A 142 -3.83 -23.38 -1.97
N PRO A 143 -2.63 -23.33 -2.58
CA PRO A 143 -1.46 -23.99 -2.02
C PRO A 143 -1.11 -23.40 -0.64
N GLY A 144 -0.45 -24.19 0.21
CA GLY A 144 -0.03 -23.72 1.54
C GLY A 144 -1.16 -23.61 2.56
N GLY A 145 -2.39 -24.02 2.22
CA GLY A 145 -3.54 -23.96 3.14
C GLY A 145 -4.00 -22.53 3.42
N CYS A 146 -3.79 -21.60 2.49
CA CYS A 146 -4.29 -20.23 2.62
C CYS A 146 -5.82 -20.22 2.67
N THR A 147 -6.37 -19.75 3.79
CA THR A 147 -7.82 -19.57 3.99
C THR A 147 -8.23 -18.09 4.01
N ASP A 148 -7.28 -17.20 3.76
CA ASP A 148 -7.43 -15.73 3.72
C ASP A 148 -6.45 -15.17 2.68
N TRP A 149 -6.87 -14.19 1.86
CA TRP A 149 -6.02 -13.56 0.83
C TRP A 149 -4.91 -12.64 1.38
N ARG A 150 -5.01 -12.16 2.63
CA ARG A 150 -4.01 -11.26 3.24
C ARG A 150 -2.62 -11.88 3.34
N HIS A 151 -2.51 -13.21 3.29
CA HIS A 151 -1.23 -13.92 3.35
C HIS A 151 -0.63 -14.20 1.96
N ALA A 152 -1.37 -13.96 0.87
CA ALA A 152 -0.92 -14.23 -0.49
C ALA A 152 -0.25 -13.03 -1.17
N GLY A 153 -0.33 -11.81 -0.59
CA GLY A 153 0.15 -10.61 -1.26
C GLY A 153 0.50 -9.40 -0.37
N ARG A 154 0.51 -9.51 0.96
CA ARG A 154 0.96 -8.42 1.86
C ARG A 154 2.49 -8.45 2.02
N MET A 155 3.21 -8.42 0.91
CA MET A 155 4.65 -8.16 0.86
C MET A 155 4.87 -7.07 -0.17
N SER A 156 5.38 -5.94 0.33
CA SER A 156 5.70 -4.68 -0.35
C SER A 156 4.52 -3.86 -0.86
N GLY A 157 4.58 -2.54 -0.62
CA GLY A 157 3.76 -1.54 -1.31
C GLY A 157 4.06 -1.54 -2.81
N GLN A 158 3.67 -2.62 -3.49
CA GLN A 158 3.75 -2.74 -4.93
C GLN A 158 2.40 -2.30 -5.48
N ARG A 159 2.34 -1.00 -5.77
CA ARG A 159 1.61 -0.45 -6.91
C ARG A 159 1.60 -1.50 -8.03
N ARG A 160 0.43 -2.08 -8.35
CA ARG A 160 0.26 -2.79 -9.63
C ARG A 160 0.28 -1.73 -10.71
N VAL A 161 1.48 -1.43 -11.21
CA VAL A 161 1.72 -1.20 -12.63
C VAL A 161 1.73 -2.53 -13.36
#